data_AF-A0A940UDD8-F1
#
_entry.id   AF-A0A940UDD8-F1
#
_cell.length_a   1.000
_cell.length_b   1.000
_cell.length_c   1.000
_cell.angle_alpha   90.00
_cell.angle_beta   90.00
_cell.angle_gamma   90.00
#
_symmetry.space_group_name_H-M   'P 1'
#
loop_
_entity.id
_entity.type
_entity.pdbx_description
1 polymer ?
#
loop_
_entity_poly.entity_id
_entity_poly.type
_entity_poly.pdbx_seq_one_letter_code
_entity_poly.pdbx_strand_id
1 'polypeptide(L)'
;MKHLIKNHFVILLLLLLVALQAGTASLAAARSAPYSFDSVWFYRDGTRVVPEISSRWLTVVFEPRYLSDADDIASDGDAGAAFIRKKARAMIQSHNLLDDYLYDPNIAEDACFFRMRDGLKPEDASRLINQLNRDATVKYVHPTLVLDSKTFAFFNAFEMEWKTGTPQAERESLLRASHAVPDEEAEKENRYLVDVAAIPFFKAVNLLSQDIRVLRAAPYLVEIKPSIRARMSLFMSGGNIGDS
;
A
#
# COMPACT_ATOMS: atom_id res chain seq x y z
N MET A 1 15.15 -43.24 -41.97
CA MET A 1 13.88 -42.85 -41.30
C MET A 1 13.92 -42.87 -39.77
N LYS A 2 14.66 -43.77 -39.09
CA LYS A 2 14.71 -43.81 -37.60
C LYS A 2 15.38 -42.59 -36.91
N HIS A 3 16.25 -41.85 -37.60
CA HIS A 3 16.91 -40.67 -37.03
C HIS A 3 16.06 -39.38 -37.05
N LEU A 4 15.03 -39.30 -37.90
CA LEU A 4 14.20 -38.09 -37.99
C LEU A 4 13.22 -37.96 -36.81
N ILE A 5 12.71 -39.10 -36.33
CA ILE A 5 11.73 -39.18 -35.23
C ILE A 5 12.37 -38.83 -33.88
N LYS A 6 13.65 -39.17 -33.68
CA LYS A 6 14.37 -38.89 -32.42
C LYS A 6 14.58 -37.40 -32.18
N ASN A 7 14.83 -36.63 -33.25
CA ASN A 7 15.04 -35.18 -33.13
C ASN A 7 13.74 -34.41 -32.85
N HIS A 8 12.61 -34.85 -33.40
CA HIS A 8 11.33 -34.19 -33.12
C HIS A 8 10.85 -34.41 -31.68
N PHE A 9 11.14 -35.58 -31.09
CA PHE A 9 10.78 -35.86 -29.70
C PHE A 9 11.58 -35.00 -28.69
N VAL A 10 12.86 -34.75 -28.97
CA VAL A 10 13.71 -33.90 -28.12
C VAL A 10 13.28 -32.43 -28.20
N ILE A 11 12.90 -31.94 -29.39
CA ILE A 11 12.40 -30.57 -29.57
C ILE A 11 11.06 -30.38 -28.84
N LEU A 12 10.16 -31.35 -28.91
CA LEU A 12 8.87 -31.28 -28.21
C LEU A 12 9.05 -31.29 -26.69
N LEU A 13 9.98 -32.10 -26.17
CA LEU A 13 10.28 -32.16 -24.73
C LEU A 13 10.92 -30.86 -24.23
N LEU A 14 11.79 -30.23 -25.03
CA LEU A 14 12.38 -28.92 -24.72
C LEU A 14 11.32 -27.81 -24.72
N LEU A 15 10.39 -27.82 -25.68
CA LEU A 15 9.28 -26.86 -25.70
C LEU A 15 8.34 -27.05 -24.49
N LEU A 16 8.09 -28.30 -24.08
CA LEU A 16 7.30 -28.60 -22.89
C LEU A 16 7.99 -28.16 -21.60
N LEU A 17 9.33 -28.30 -21.50
CA LEU A 17 10.11 -27.83 -20.35
C LEU A 17 10.18 -26.29 -20.29
N VAL A 18 10.28 -25.61 -21.42
CA VAL A 18 10.22 -24.14 -21.48
C VAL A 18 8.82 -23.64 -21.13
N ALA A 19 7.76 -24.33 -21.57
CA ALA A 19 6.39 -24.01 -21.18
C ALA A 19 6.13 -24.26 -19.67
N LEU A 20 6.74 -25.29 -19.07
CA LEU A 20 6.67 -25.52 -17.63
C LEU A 20 7.45 -24.47 -16.82
N GLN A 21 8.58 -23.97 -17.33
CA GLN A 21 9.31 -22.85 -16.70
C GLN A 21 8.55 -21.52 -16.85
N ALA A 22 7.82 -21.31 -17.94
CA ALA A 22 6.92 -20.17 -18.08
C ALA A 22 5.70 -20.25 -17.13
N GLY A 23 5.22 -21.47 -16.82
CA GLY A 23 4.10 -21.71 -15.90
C GLY A 23 4.44 -21.61 -14.41
N THR A 24 5.73 -21.60 -14.05
CA THR A 24 6.19 -21.52 -12.65
C THR A 24 6.81 -20.17 -12.29
N ALA A 25 6.93 -19.25 -13.25
CA ALA A 25 7.38 -17.88 -13.03
C ALA A 25 6.29 -16.93 -12.49
N SER A 26 5.06 -17.41 -12.29
CA SER A 26 3.93 -16.60 -11.83
C SER A 26 3.47 -16.96 -10.42
N LEU A 27 4.34 -16.74 -9.44
CA LEU A 27 3.97 -16.51 -8.03
C LEU A 27 5.10 -15.79 -7.27
N ALA A 28 5.99 -15.09 -7.98
CA ALA A 28 6.71 -13.99 -7.36
C ALA A 28 5.64 -12.94 -7.06
N ALA A 29 5.25 -12.80 -5.79
CA ALA A 29 4.34 -11.75 -5.34
C ALA A 29 4.75 -10.45 -6.03
N ALA A 30 3.86 -9.92 -6.87
CA ALA A 30 4.14 -8.74 -7.66
C ALA A 30 4.52 -7.62 -6.69
N ARG A 31 5.79 -7.23 -6.70
CA ARG A 31 6.32 -6.26 -5.75
C ARG A 31 5.79 -4.88 -6.12
N SER A 32 5.46 -4.07 -5.11
CA SER A 32 5.05 -2.68 -5.32
C SER A 32 6.03 -1.94 -6.24
N ALA A 33 5.52 -1.14 -7.18
CA ALA A 33 6.36 -0.30 -8.03
C ALA A 33 7.24 0.62 -7.17
N PRO A 34 8.48 0.96 -7.61
CA PRO A 34 9.36 1.85 -6.86
C PRO A 34 8.66 3.18 -6.56
N TYR A 35 8.63 3.56 -5.28
CA TYR A 35 8.04 4.82 -4.86
C TYR A 35 8.91 6.01 -5.30
N SER A 36 8.28 7.05 -5.87
CA SER A 36 8.96 8.28 -6.30
C SER A 36 8.29 9.49 -5.66
N PHE A 37 9.04 10.19 -4.80
CA PHE A 37 8.57 11.41 -4.13
C PHE A 37 8.24 12.53 -5.12
N ASP A 38 8.93 12.61 -6.24
CA ASP A 38 8.70 13.64 -7.28
C ASP A 38 7.34 13.48 -7.97
N SER A 39 6.73 12.30 -7.87
CA SER A 39 5.41 12.04 -8.43
C SER A 39 4.26 12.47 -7.51
N VAL A 40 4.55 12.88 -6.28
CA VAL A 40 3.54 13.18 -5.26
C VAL A 40 2.96 14.58 -5.47
N TRP A 41 1.91 14.64 -6.25
CA TRP A 41 1.03 15.80 -6.40
C TRP A 41 -0.34 15.30 -6.88
N PHE A 42 -1.37 16.12 -6.77
CA PHE A 42 -2.72 15.83 -7.26
C PHE A 42 -3.52 17.14 -7.43
N TYR A 43 -4.74 17.08 -7.96
CA TYR A 43 -5.65 18.24 -7.99
C TYR A 43 -6.69 18.17 -6.87
N ARG A 44 -6.91 19.30 -6.21
CA ARG A 44 -8.03 19.52 -5.27
C ARG A 44 -8.73 20.81 -5.70
N ASP A 45 -10.02 20.69 -5.99
CA ASP A 45 -10.89 21.81 -6.38
C ASP A 45 -10.28 22.66 -7.52
N GLY A 46 -9.77 21.98 -8.54
CA GLY A 46 -9.14 22.59 -9.72
C GLY A 46 -7.73 23.13 -9.51
N THR A 47 -7.19 23.08 -8.29
CA THR A 47 -5.85 23.57 -7.95
C THR A 47 -4.88 22.41 -7.77
N ARG A 48 -3.69 22.53 -8.36
CA ARG A 48 -2.61 21.55 -8.14
C ARG A 48 -2.06 21.70 -6.73
N VAL A 49 -2.07 20.60 -5.99
CA VAL A 49 -1.52 20.48 -4.63
C VAL A 49 -0.26 19.63 -4.67
N VAL A 50 0.81 20.13 -4.08
CA VAL A 50 2.06 19.38 -3.84
C VAL A 50 2.22 19.28 -2.31
N PRO A 51 1.82 18.15 -1.69
CA PRO A 51 1.93 18.00 -0.25
C PRO A 51 3.40 17.90 0.16
N GLU A 52 3.67 18.24 1.42
CA GLU A 52 4.92 17.82 2.05
C GLU A 52 4.85 16.32 2.34
N ILE A 53 5.93 15.58 2.07
CA ILE A 53 6.02 14.18 2.46
C ILE A 53 6.51 14.11 3.90
N SER A 54 5.72 13.47 4.76
CA SER A 54 6.04 13.31 6.16
C SER A 54 7.24 12.38 6.35
N SER A 55 8.25 12.87 7.07
CA SER A 55 9.35 12.06 7.58
C SER A 55 9.02 11.37 8.93
N ARG A 56 7.77 11.46 9.39
CA ARG A 56 7.37 10.99 10.73
C ARG A 56 6.58 9.70 10.73
N TRP A 57 5.79 9.43 9.70
CA TRP A 57 4.90 8.26 9.68
C TRP A 57 4.93 7.58 8.31
N LEU A 58 4.95 6.25 8.35
CA LEU A 58 4.74 5.36 7.20
C LEU A 58 3.44 4.58 7.38
N THR A 59 2.69 4.42 6.30
CA THR A 59 1.57 3.48 6.20
C THR A 59 2.08 2.20 5.57
N VAL A 60 1.91 1.07 6.27
CA VAL A 60 2.27 -0.26 5.79
C VAL A 60 0.98 -1.06 5.66
N VAL A 61 0.69 -1.55 4.45
CA VAL A 61 -0.49 -2.38 4.16
C VAL A 61 -0.04 -3.83 4.02
N PHE A 62 -0.71 -4.73 4.73
CA PHE A 62 -0.36 -6.16 4.76
C PHE A 62 -1.10 -6.94 3.68
N GLU A 63 -0.48 -8.04 3.25
CA GLU A 63 -1.07 -8.94 2.25
C GLU A 63 -2.24 -9.74 2.85
N PRO A 64 -3.45 -9.68 2.28
CA PRO A 64 -4.65 -10.29 2.86
C PRO A 64 -4.51 -11.79 3.16
N ARG A 65 -3.76 -12.52 2.33
CA ARG A 65 -3.51 -13.96 2.50
C ARG A 65 -2.87 -14.33 3.84
N TYR A 66 -2.14 -13.41 4.49
CA TYR A 66 -1.54 -13.67 5.80
C TYR A 66 -2.43 -13.23 6.96
N LEU A 67 -3.53 -12.53 6.68
CA LEU A 67 -4.48 -12.09 7.71
C LEU A 67 -5.40 -13.23 8.14
N SER A 68 -5.65 -14.21 7.26
CA SER A 68 -6.46 -15.41 7.52
C SER A 68 -5.68 -16.59 8.12
N ASP A 69 -4.35 -16.60 7.99
CA ASP A 69 -3.47 -17.74 8.36
C ASP A 69 -2.99 -17.70 9.83
N ALA A 70 -3.50 -16.77 10.63
CA ALA A 70 -3.11 -16.65 12.04
C ALA A 70 -3.83 -17.71 12.89
N ASP A 71 -3.21 -18.90 13.01
CA ASP A 71 -3.48 -20.04 13.89
C ASP A 71 -4.91 -20.16 14.49
N ASP A 72 -5.57 -21.30 14.21
CA ASP A 72 -6.92 -21.79 14.56
C ASP A 72 -7.41 -21.71 16.04
N ILE A 73 -6.82 -20.87 16.90
CA ILE A 73 -7.18 -20.71 18.31
C ILE A 73 -8.04 -19.45 18.55
N ALA A 74 -8.11 -18.51 17.61
CA ALA A 74 -8.95 -17.33 17.72
C ALA A 74 -10.31 -17.54 17.03
N SER A 75 -11.29 -18.00 17.80
CA SER A 75 -12.71 -17.80 17.46
C SER A 75 -12.99 -16.29 17.38
N ASP A 76 -13.67 -15.87 16.32
CA ASP A 76 -14.13 -14.50 16.02
C ASP A 76 -13.05 -13.47 15.65
N GLY A 77 -13.00 -13.08 14.37
CA GLY A 77 -12.62 -11.74 13.85
C GLY A 77 -11.24 -11.12 14.20
N ASP A 78 -10.52 -11.61 15.20
CA ASP A 78 -9.35 -10.98 15.83
C ASP A 78 -8.02 -11.58 15.33
N ALA A 79 -8.06 -12.66 14.56
CA ALA A 79 -6.87 -13.34 14.04
C ALA A 79 -6.00 -12.39 13.17
N GLY A 80 -6.64 -11.63 12.26
CA GLY A 80 -5.95 -10.65 11.41
C GLY A 80 -5.37 -9.48 12.21
N ALA A 81 -6.13 -8.95 13.17
CA ALA A 81 -5.67 -7.88 14.05
C ALA A 81 -4.47 -8.33 14.93
N ALA A 82 -4.54 -9.56 15.46
CA ALA A 82 -3.45 -10.17 16.22
C ALA A 82 -2.19 -10.36 15.35
N PHE A 83 -2.35 -10.81 14.10
CA PHE A 83 -1.26 -10.89 13.13
C PHE A 83 -0.60 -9.53 12.90
N ILE A 84 -1.39 -8.50 12.57
CA ILE A 84 -0.88 -7.15 12.30
C ILE A 84 -0.11 -6.61 13.50
N ARG A 85 -0.66 -6.72 14.71
CA ARG A 85 0.00 -6.28 15.94
C ARG A 85 1.30 -7.05 16.22
N LYS A 86 1.30 -8.37 16.04
CA LYS A 86 2.49 -9.22 16.20
C LYS A 86 3.57 -8.85 15.19
N LYS A 87 3.21 -8.68 13.92
CA LYS A 87 4.12 -8.30 12.85
C LYS A 87 4.67 -6.90 13.04
N ALA A 88 3.84 -5.95 13.45
CA ALA A 88 4.27 -4.57 13.72
C ALA A 88 5.32 -4.49 14.84
N ARG A 89 5.11 -5.24 15.95
CA ARG A 89 6.12 -5.34 17.02
C ARG A 89 7.44 -5.91 16.51
N ALA A 90 7.39 -6.97 15.70
CA ALA A 90 8.59 -7.55 15.10
C ALA A 90 9.30 -6.57 14.14
N MET A 91 8.55 -5.77 13.37
CA MET A 91 9.12 -4.75 12.48
C MET A 91 9.87 -3.66 13.24
N ILE A 92 9.31 -3.14 14.34
CA ILE A 92 10.00 -2.15 15.19
C ILE A 92 11.28 -2.73 15.79
N GLN A 93 11.25 -3.98 16.24
CA GLN A 93 12.43 -4.64 16.83
C GLN A 93 13.55 -4.89 15.80
N SER A 94 13.18 -5.13 14.54
CA SER A 94 14.12 -5.45 13.45
C SER A 94 14.63 -4.22 12.69
N HIS A 95 13.92 -3.09 12.74
CA HIS A 95 14.28 -1.87 12.02
C HIS A 95 14.55 -0.73 12.99
N ASN A 96 15.82 -0.36 13.13
CA ASN A 96 16.27 0.72 14.02
C ASN A 96 15.81 2.13 13.62
N LEU A 97 15.13 2.29 12.48
CA LEU A 97 14.56 3.56 12.02
C LEU A 97 13.12 3.77 12.49
N LEU A 98 12.49 2.75 13.06
CA LEU A 98 11.14 2.80 13.60
C LEU A 98 11.19 2.95 15.13
N ASP A 99 10.21 3.68 15.67
CA ASP A 99 10.09 3.94 17.12
C ASP A 99 8.78 3.41 17.70
N ASP A 100 7.71 3.40 16.91
CA ASP A 100 6.36 3.09 17.41
C ASP A 100 5.42 2.64 16.29
N TYR A 101 4.26 2.12 16.66
CA TYR A 101 3.18 1.84 15.71
C TYR A 101 1.80 2.18 16.26
N LEU A 102 0.89 2.47 15.34
CA LEU A 102 -0.54 2.67 15.58
C LEU A 102 -1.30 1.73 14.65
N TYR A 103 -2.12 0.87 15.22
CA TYR A 103 -3.08 0.06 14.49
C TYR A 103 -4.50 0.49 14.89
N ASP A 104 -5.27 0.94 13.91
CA ASP A 104 -6.67 1.32 14.07
C ASP A 104 -7.50 0.69 12.94
N PRO A 105 -8.24 -0.40 13.21
CA PRO A 105 -9.01 -1.09 12.17
C PRO A 105 -10.15 -0.24 11.60
N ASN A 106 -10.60 0.80 12.31
CA ASN A 106 -11.62 1.72 11.80
C ASN A 106 -11.06 2.64 10.69
N ILE A 107 -9.74 2.81 10.65
CA ILE A 107 -9.07 3.59 9.61
C ILE A 107 -8.72 2.68 8.43
N ALA A 108 -8.10 1.52 8.72
CA ALA A 108 -7.78 0.50 7.73
C ALA A 108 -7.54 -0.84 8.43
N GLU A 109 -8.36 -1.84 8.11
CA GLU A 109 -8.35 -3.15 8.75
C GLU A 109 -7.04 -3.93 8.49
N ASP A 110 -6.46 -3.74 7.30
CA ASP A 110 -5.28 -4.43 6.77
C ASP A 110 -3.99 -3.61 6.86
N ALA A 111 -4.03 -2.43 7.50
CA ALA A 111 -2.89 -1.52 7.52
C ALA A 111 -2.45 -1.13 8.94
N CYS A 112 -1.19 -0.73 9.06
CA CYS A 112 -0.61 -0.22 10.29
C CYS A 112 0.25 1.01 10.01
N PHE A 113 0.24 1.97 10.93
CA PHE A 113 0.99 3.22 10.82
C PHE A 113 2.22 3.14 11.70
N PHE A 114 3.40 3.27 11.11
CA PHE A 114 4.67 3.20 11.83
C PHE A 114 5.27 4.59 11.99
N ARG A 115 5.61 4.94 13.23
CA ARG A 115 6.32 6.16 13.53
C ARG A 115 7.81 5.96 13.26
N MET A 116 8.35 6.80 12.41
CA MET A 116 9.77 6.91 12.15
C MET A 116 10.46 7.73 13.24
N ARG A 117 11.75 7.46 13.48
CA ARG A 117 12.57 8.24 14.41
C ARG A 117 12.73 9.69 13.94
N ASP A 118 12.88 10.60 14.89
CA ASP A 118 13.15 12.00 14.57
C ASP A 118 14.52 12.19 13.91
N GLY A 119 14.62 13.19 13.02
CA GLY A 119 15.87 13.56 12.37
C GLY A 119 16.29 12.69 11.18
N LEU A 120 15.43 11.77 10.72
CA LEU A 120 15.68 11.01 9.50
C LEU A 120 15.62 11.89 8.26
N LYS A 121 16.50 11.61 7.30
CA LYS A 121 16.50 12.28 6.00
C LYS A 121 15.53 11.58 5.04
N PRO A 122 15.08 12.27 3.97
CA PRO A 122 14.23 11.65 2.96
C PRO A 122 14.81 10.35 2.40
N GLU A 123 16.13 10.26 2.20
CA GLU A 123 16.78 9.06 1.66
C GLU A 123 16.72 7.86 2.61
N ASP A 124 16.65 8.10 3.91
CA ASP A 124 16.46 7.04 4.91
C ASP A 124 15.03 6.50 4.84
N ALA A 125 14.04 7.37 4.67
CA ALA A 125 12.64 6.98 4.45
C ALA A 125 12.49 6.19 3.15
N SER A 126 13.08 6.64 2.03
CA SER A 126 13.06 5.89 0.76
C SER A 126 13.63 4.49 0.91
N ARG A 127 14.76 4.37 1.61
CA ARG A 127 15.44 3.09 1.84
C ARG A 127 14.59 2.16 2.70
N LEU A 128 14.00 2.69 3.77
CA LEU A 128 13.12 1.94 4.65
C LEU A 128 11.87 1.45 3.91
N ILE A 129 11.20 2.32 3.14
CA ILE A 129 10.06 1.95 2.29
C ILE A 129 10.44 0.80 1.36
N ASN A 130 11.57 0.92 0.67
CA ASN A 130 12.05 -0.13 -0.25
C ASN A 130 12.45 -1.43 0.46
N GLN A 131 12.91 -1.37 1.71
CA GLN A 131 13.21 -2.56 2.51
C GLN A 131 11.93 -3.26 2.96
N LEU A 132 10.96 -2.50 3.49
CA LEU A 132 9.69 -3.03 3.96
C LEU A 132 8.85 -3.61 2.81
N ASN A 133 8.86 -2.98 1.62
CA ASN A 133 8.23 -3.50 0.40
C ASN A 133 8.82 -4.84 -0.10
N ARG A 134 9.95 -5.31 0.46
CA ARG A 134 10.52 -6.63 0.14
C ARG A 134 10.02 -7.72 1.09
N ASP A 135 9.39 -7.37 2.20
CA ASP A 135 8.78 -8.34 3.11
C ASP A 135 7.56 -8.97 2.44
N ALA A 136 7.53 -10.30 2.35
CA ALA A 136 6.47 -11.03 1.66
C ALA A 136 5.07 -10.83 2.28
N THR A 137 5.01 -10.40 3.54
CA THR A 137 3.76 -10.09 4.26
C THR A 137 3.24 -8.68 4.01
N VAL A 138 4.03 -7.83 3.36
CA VAL A 138 3.70 -6.45 3.06
C VAL A 138 3.26 -6.34 1.60
N LYS A 139 2.06 -5.80 1.39
CA LYS A 139 1.51 -5.56 0.05
C LYS A 139 2.15 -4.30 -0.56
N TYR A 140 2.18 -3.23 0.21
CA TYR A 140 2.88 -1.98 -0.13
C TYR A 140 3.09 -1.09 1.09
N VAL A 141 4.03 -0.15 0.95
CA VAL A 141 4.35 0.89 1.94
C VAL A 141 4.33 2.26 1.28
N HIS A 142 3.70 3.21 1.96
CA HIS A 142 3.62 4.59 1.56
C HIS A 142 4.04 5.51 2.70
N PRO A 143 4.72 6.64 2.40
CA PRO A 143 4.86 7.68 3.40
C PRO A 143 3.50 8.34 3.65
N THR A 144 3.36 9.00 4.79
CA THR A 144 2.23 9.90 5.02
C THR A 144 2.49 11.25 4.39
N LEU A 145 1.44 12.03 4.17
CA LEU A 145 1.49 13.37 3.62
C LEU A 145 1.18 14.40 4.69
N VAL A 146 1.75 15.58 4.59
CA VAL A 146 1.42 16.75 5.41
C VAL A 146 0.73 17.77 4.53
N LEU A 147 -0.50 18.13 4.92
CA LEU A 147 -1.34 19.13 4.28
C LEU A 147 -1.97 19.98 5.38
N ASP A 148 -1.89 21.30 5.26
CA ASP A 148 -2.50 22.23 6.23
C ASP A 148 -2.14 21.90 7.70
N SER A 149 -0.87 21.56 7.93
CA SER A 149 -0.32 21.13 9.24
C SER A 149 -0.92 19.85 9.82
N LYS A 150 -1.63 19.05 9.02
CA LYS A 150 -2.19 17.75 9.40
C LYS A 150 -1.52 16.62 8.64
N THR A 151 -1.43 15.46 9.28
CA THR A 151 -0.87 14.25 8.68
C THR A 151 -1.99 13.40 8.09
N PHE A 152 -1.83 13.00 6.83
CA PHE A 152 -2.76 12.16 6.09
C PHE A 152 -2.07 10.88 5.63
N ALA A 153 -2.75 9.75 5.81
CA ALA A 153 -2.47 8.52 5.07
C ALA A 153 -3.18 8.55 3.72
N PHE A 154 -2.62 7.83 2.76
CA PHE A 154 -3.30 7.46 1.53
C PHE A 154 -3.06 5.99 1.25
N PHE A 155 -4.00 5.39 0.53
CA PHE A 155 -3.97 3.99 0.12
C PHE A 155 -3.98 3.94 -1.41
N ASN A 156 -4.34 2.80 -1.98
CA ASN A 156 -4.45 2.64 -3.42
C ASN A 156 -5.80 3.12 -4.01
N ALA A 157 -6.69 3.70 -3.21
CA ALA A 157 -8.01 4.15 -3.65
C ALA A 157 -8.05 5.65 -4.01
N PHE A 158 -8.85 5.99 -5.02
CA PHE A 158 -9.13 7.37 -5.40
C PHE A 158 -10.57 7.52 -5.91
N GLU A 159 -11.06 8.76 -5.91
CA GLU A 159 -12.35 9.13 -6.50
C GLU A 159 -12.12 9.73 -7.88
N MET A 160 -12.97 9.40 -8.84
CA MET A 160 -12.89 9.94 -10.19
C MET A 160 -14.25 10.18 -10.81
N GLU A 161 -14.37 11.31 -11.49
CA GLU A 161 -15.54 11.71 -12.26
C GLU A 161 -15.19 11.83 -13.74
N TRP A 162 -15.99 11.19 -14.58
CA TRP A 162 -15.89 11.29 -16.04
C TRP A 162 -16.61 12.53 -16.56
N LYS A 163 -16.13 13.11 -17.67
CA LYS A 163 -16.93 14.08 -18.40
C LYS A 163 -18.13 13.41 -19.06
N THR A 164 -19.22 14.16 -19.17
CA THR A 164 -20.44 13.70 -19.84
C THR A 164 -20.13 13.33 -21.28
N GLY A 165 -20.58 12.14 -21.72
CA GLY A 165 -20.41 11.67 -23.10
C GLY A 165 -19.10 10.95 -23.40
N THR A 166 -18.19 10.76 -22.44
CA THR A 166 -16.98 9.95 -22.66
C THR A 166 -17.36 8.49 -22.98
N PRO A 167 -16.99 7.95 -24.17
CA PRO A 167 -17.34 6.58 -24.56
C PRO A 167 -16.73 5.51 -23.64
N GLN A 168 -17.44 4.41 -23.42
CA GLN A 168 -17.01 3.32 -22.53
C GLN A 168 -15.64 2.74 -22.93
N ALA A 169 -15.41 2.50 -24.22
CA ALA A 169 -14.14 1.96 -24.71
C ALA A 169 -12.94 2.88 -24.39
N GLU A 170 -13.14 4.19 -24.39
CA GLU A 170 -12.11 5.16 -24.03
C GLU A 170 -11.85 5.17 -22.52
N ARG A 171 -12.91 5.06 -21.71
CA ARG A 171 -12.79 4.93 -20.25
C ARG A 171 -11.94 3.71 -19.89
N GLU A 172 -12.27 2.56 -20.48
CA GLU A 172 -11.53 1.30 -20.27
C GLU A 172 -10.08 1.38 -20.77
N SER A 173 -9.84 2.06 -21.89
CA SER A 173 -8.48 2.27 -22.39
C SER A 173 -7.65 3.13 -21.43
N LEU A 174 -8.24 4.20 -20.89
CA LEU A 174 -7.54 5.10 -19.96
C LEU A 174 -7.31 4.43 -18.61
N LEU A 175 -8.32 3.73 -18.06
CA LEU A 175 -8.20 2.95 -16.84
C LEU A 175 -7.06 1.93 -16.93
N ARG A 176 -7.00 1.16 -18.03
CA ARG A 176 -5.88 0.23 -18.29
C ARG A 176 -4.52 0.92 -18.34
N ALA A 177 -4.41 2.08 -19.01
CA ALA A 177 -3.15 2.82 -19.08
C ALA A 177 -2.70 3.35 -17.71
N SER A 178 -3.64 3.66 -16.83
CA SER A 178 -3.39 4.07 -15.44
C SER A 178 -3.28 2.90 -14.45
N HIS A 179 -3.45 1.66 -14.91
CA HIS A 179 -3.58 0.47 -14.06
C HIS A 179 -4.61 0.65 -12.93
N ALA A 180 -5.72 1.31 -13.25
CA ALA A 180 -6.84 1.52 -12.34
C ALA A 180 -8.02 0.62 -12.69
N VAL A 181 -8.73 0.16 -11.67
CA VAL A 181 -9.95 -0.65 -11.80
C VAL A 181 -11.06 -0.04 -10.94
N PRO A 182 -12.34 -0.18 -11.32
CA PRO A 182 -13.45 0.18 -10.44
C PRO A 182 -13.36 -0.60 -9.13
N ASP A 183 -13.71 0.04 -8.03
CA ASP A 183 -13.82 -0.61 -6.73
C ASP A 183 -15.23 -1.24 -6.59
N GLU A 184 -15.35 -2.54 -6.89
CA GLU A 184 -16.64 -3.25 -6.90
C GLU A 184 -17.28 -3.35 -5.51
N GLU A 185 -16.49 -3.20 -4.43
CA GLU A 185 -16.96 -3.25 -3.05
C GLU A 185 -17.44 -1.88 -2.54
N ALA A 186 -17.21 -0.81 -3.32
CA ALA A 186 -17.58 0.53 -2.90
C ALA A 186 -19.07 0.81 -3.15
N GLU A 187 -19.75 1.33 -2.13
CA GLU A 187 -21.12 1.86 -2.27
C GLU A 187 -21.22 3.04 -3.25
N LYS A 188 -20.09 3.70 -3.54
CA LYS A 188 -19.99 4.85 -4.45
C LYS A 188 -19.49 4.41 -5.83
N GLU A 189 -20.28 4.69 -6.87
CA GLU A 189 -19.98 4.36 -8.28
C GLU A 189 -18.70 5.01 -8.84
N ASN A 190 -18.11 5.97 -8.13
CA ASN A 190 -16.96 6.76 -8.57
C ASN A 190 -15.64 6.42 -7.86
N ARG A 191 -15.59 5.31 -7.12
CA ARG A 191 -14.37 4.86 -6.43
C ARG A 191 -13.60 3.86 -7.29
N TYR A 192 -12.28 4.05 -7.36
CA TYR A 192 -11.36 3.25 -8.16
C TYR A 192 -10.12 2.88 -7.34
N LEU A 193 -9.51 1.75 -7.67
CA LEU A 193 -8.28 1.25 -7.08
C LEU A 193 -7.16 1.23 -8.10
N VAL A 194 -5.95 1.60 -7.68
CA VAL A 194 -4.73 1.48 -8.49
C VAL A 194 -4.01 0.18 -8.14
N ASP A 195 -3.54 -0.55 -9.15
CA ASP A 195 -2.53 -1.59 -8.96
C ASP A 195 -1.16 -0.94 -8.72
N VAL A 196 -0.84 -0.77 -7.45
CA VAL A 196 0.42 -0.17 -7.00
C VAL A 196 1.65 -1.04 -7.28
N ALA A 197 1.49 -2.30 -7.71
CA ALA A 197 2.59 -3.12 -8.21
C ALA A 197 2.98 -2.74 -9.64
N ALA A 198 2.01 -2.30 -10.46
CA ALA A 198 2.26 -1.92 -11.84
C ALA A 198 2.73 -0.47 -11.99
N ILE A 199 2.17 0.46 -11.20
CA ILE A 199 2.46 1.90 -11.32
C ILE A 199 2.41 2.60 -9.95
N PRO A 200 3.27 3.62 -9.69
CA PRO A 200 3.13 4.42 -8.47
C PRO A 200 1.77 5.11 -8.40
N PHE A 201 1.11 5.04 -7.24
CA PHE A 201 -0.26 5.54 -7.03
C PHE A 201 -0.47 6.97 -7.57
N PHE A 202 0.33 7.94 -7.14
CA PHE A 202 0.17 9.32 -7.61
C PHE A 202 0.45 9.48 -9.10
N LYS A 203 1.32 8.66 -9.70
CA LYS A 203 1.54 8.69 -11.15
C LYS A 203 0.27 8.28 -11.90
N ALA A 204 -0.45 7.26 -11.43
CA ALA A 204 -1.74 6.87 -12.01
C ALA A 204 -2.78 7.99 -11.86
N VAL A 205 -2.95 8.53 -10.66
CA VAL A 205 -3.89 9.63 -10.39
C VAL A 205 -3.57 10.86 -11.24
N ASN A 206 -2.28 11.17 -11.42
CA ASN A 206 -1.83 12.31 -12.23
C ASN A 206 -2.12 12.13 -13.71
N LEU A 207 -1.89 10.93 -14.25
CA LEU A 207 -2.24 10.61 -15.64
C LEU A 207 -3.75 10.80 -15.88
N LEU A 208 -4.57 10.33 -14.95
CA LEU A 208 -6.03 10.49 -15.03
C LEU A 208 -6.44 11.96 -14.89
N SER A 209 -5.86 12.69 -13.94
CA SER A 209 -6.19 14.10 -13.69
C SER A 209 -5.82 15.03 -14.86
N GLN A 210 -4.84 14.65 -15.68
CA GLN A 210 -4.41 15.43 -16.84
C GLN A 210 -5.17 15.08 -18.11
N ASP A 211 -5.94 13.98 -18.12
CA ASP A 211 -6.68 13.57 -19.31
C ASP A 211 -7.92 14.45 -19.53
N ILE A 212 -8.09 14.94 -20.75
CA ILE A 212 -9.20 15.83 -21.12
C ILE A 212 -10.58 15.19 -20.95
N ARG A 213 -10.69 13.87 -20.80
CA ARG A 213 -11.94 13.12 -20.63
C ARG A 213 -12.34 12.94 -19.18
N VAL A 214 -11.40 13.15 -18.25
CA VAL A 214 -11.63 13.10 -16.82
C VAL A 214 -12.00 14.50 -16.34
N LEU A 215 -13.08 14.61 -15.57
CA LEU A 215 -13.49 15.86 -14.94
C LEU A 215 -12.69 16.12 -13.67
N ARG A 216 -12.51 15.07 -12.86
CA ARG A 216 -11.79 15.11 -11.59
C ARG A 216 -11.20 13.73 -11.30
N ALA A 217 -9.99 13.68 -10.77
CA ALA A 217 -9.44 12.50 -10.10
C ALA A 217 -8.72 12.97 -8.83
N ALA A 218 -9.10 12.45 -7.67
CA ALA A 218 -8.59 12.88 -6.38
C ALA A 218 -8.31 11.68 -5.46
N PRO A 219 -7.16 11.65 -4.79
CA PRO A 219 -6.83 10.55 -3.88
C PRO A 219 -7.73 10.57 -2.64
N TYR A 220 -8.05 9.40 -2.10
CA TYR A 220 -8.63 9.31 -0.76
C TYR A 220 -7.53 9.53 0.28
N LEU A 221 -7.70 10.58 1.09
CA LEU A 221 -6.79 10.94 2.17
C LEU A 221 -7.50 10.76 3.51
N VAL A 222 -6.87 10.03 4.42
CA VAL A 222 -7.39 9.80 5.77
C VAL A 222 -6.51 10.49 6.79
N GLU A 223 -7.08 11.39 7.60
CA GLU A 223 -6.33 12.12 8.63
C GLU A 223 -5.89 11.15 9.73
N ILE A 224 -4.58 11.03 9.95
CA ILE A 224 -4.04 10.27 11.08
C ILE A 224 -4.01 11.21 12.29
N LYS A 225 -4.90 10.96 13.25
CA LYS A 225 -4.86 11.61 14.56
C LYS A 225 -4.01 10.76 15.50
N PRO A 226 -2.80 11.20 15.89
CA PRO A 226 -2.02 10.45 16.85
C PRO A 226 -2.79 10.33 18.16
N SER A 227 -2.80 9.13 18.75
CA SER A 227 -3.42 8.89 20.04
C SER A 227 -2.73 9.72 21.12
N ILE A 228 -3.50 10.47 21.90
CA ILE A 228 -3.00 11.29 23.00
C ILE A 228 -2.47 10.36 24.08
N ARG A 229 -1.15 10.29 24.27
CA ARG A 229 -0.54 9.62 25.43
C ARG A 229 -0.46 10.62 26.59
N ALA A 230 -1.23 10.38 27.64
CA ALA A 230 -1.02 11.04 28.93
C ALA A 230 0.20 10.39 29.61
N ARG A 231 1.35 11.07 29.63
CA ARG A 231 2.45 10.69 30.54
C ARG A 231 2.09 11.18 31.94
N MET A 232 1.52 10.30 32.76
CA MET A 232 1.43 10.53 34.19
C MET A 232 2.82 10.30 34.80
N SER A 233 3.43 11.36 35.29
CA SER A 233 4.62 11.25 36.15
C SER A 233 4.19 11.57 37.58
N LEU A 234 4.29 10.57 38.46
CA LEU A 234 4.10 10.73 39.89
C LEU A 234 5.45 11.14 40.49
N PHE A 235 5.62 12.42 40.80
CA PHE A 235 6.73 12.90 41.63
C PHE A 235 6.42 12.62 43.11
N MET A 236 6.37 11.36 43.50
CA MET A 236 6.28 10.97 44.90
C MET A 236 7.13 9.73 45.17
N SER A 237 8.16 9.89 45.98
CA SER A 237 8.92 8.79 46.56
C SER A 237 7.97 7.93 47.41
N GLY A 238 7.51 6.78 46.89
CA GLY A 238 6.72 5.79 47.65
C GLY A 238 5.36 5.36 47.08
N GLY A 239 4.97 5.77 45.87
CA GLY A 239 3.72 5.30 45.26
C GLY A 239 3.88 3.95 44.53
N ASN A 240 3.37 2.86 45.11
CA ASN A 240 3.15 1.60 44.37
C ASN A 240 1.91 1.76 43.46
N ILE A 241 2.08 1.55 42.15
CA ILE A 241 0.96 1.30 41.24
C ILE A 241 0.55 -0.16 41.46
N GLY A 242 -0.61 -0.36 42.07
CA GLY A 242 -1.14 -1.69 42.39
C GLY A 242 -1.55 -2.48 41.15
N ASP A 243 -1.31 -3.79 41.21
CA ASP A 243 -1.89 -4.79 40.31
C ASP A 243 -3.41 -4.74 40.32
N SER A 244 -4.00 -4.65 39.13
CA SER A 244 -5.36 -5.12 38.83
C SER A 244 -5.47 -5.44 37.34
#